data_AF-E7ACR9-F1
#
_entry.id   AF-E7ACR9-F1
#
_cell.length_a   1.000
_cell.length_b   1.000
_cell.length_c   1.000
_cell.angle_alpha   90.00
_cell.angle_beta   90.00
_cell.angle_gamma   90.00
#
_symmetry.space_group_name_H-M   'P 1'
#
loop_
_entity.id
_entity.type
_entity.pdbx_description
1 polymer ?
#
loop_
_entity_poly.entity_id
_entity_poly.type
_entity_poly.pdbx_seq_one_letter_code
_entity_poly.pdbx_strand_id
1 'polypeptide(L)' 'MFHEYRDEIKALKNKNPHFNKIFEEHNALDDEISTLETHNADDLKVSTLKKKKLHLKDEIFHMIQEYRAGLI' A
#
# COMPACT_ATOMS: atom_id res chain seq x y z
N MET A 1 1.08 -9.00 7.88
CA MET A 1 0.64 -7.62 7.59
C MET A 1 -0.87 -7.53 7.85
N PHE A 2 -1.35 -6.45 8.49
CA PHE A 2 -2.76 -6.10 8.77
C PHE A 2 -3.82 -7.22 8.65
N HIS A 3 -3.73 -8.27 9.47
CA HIS A 3 -4.73 -9.34 9.45
C HIS A 3 -6.07 -8.88 10.02
N GLU A 4 -6.03 -7.95 10.97
CA GLU A 4 -7.20 -7.43 11.68
C GLU A 4 -8.07 -6.48 10.84
N TYR A 5 -7.52 -5.90 9.77
CA TYR A 5 -8.24 -4.95 8.91
C TYR A 5 -8.58 -5.52 7.55
N ARG A 6 -8.50 -6.86 7.35
CA ARG A 6 -8.74 -7.47 6.04
C ARG A 6 -10.16 -7.22 5.54
N ASP A 7 -11.14 -7.24 6.43
CA ASP A 7 -12.54 -6.98 6.08
C ASP A 7 -12.75 -5.51 5.69
N GLU A 8 -12.19 -4.56 6.45
CA GLU A 8 -12.22 -3.13 6.11
C GLU A 8 -11.48 -2.84 4.81
N ILE A 9 -10.30 -3.41 4.60
CA ILE A 9 -9.55 -3.31 3.35
C ILE A 9 -10.41 -3.83 2.20
N LYS A 10 -11.03 -5.01 2.35
CA LYS A 10 -11.88 -5.58 1.29
C LYS A 10 -13.11 -4.70 1.03
N ALA A 11 -13.75 -4.16 2.07
CA ALA A 11 -14.86 -3.24 1.93
C ALA A 11 -14.43 -1.94 1.23
N LEU A 12 -13.33 -1.34 1.66
CA LEU A 12 -12.75 -0.12 1.08
C LEU A 12 -12.29 -0.32 -0.36
N LYS A 13 -11.71 -1.46 -0.72
CA LYS A 13 -11.38 -1.77 -2.12
C LYS A 13 -12.60 -1.76 -3.04
N ASN A 14 -13.75 -2.22 -2.55
CA ASN A 14 -14.98 -2.24 -3.33
C ASN A 14 -15.72 -0.90 -3.31
N LYS A 15 -15.69 -0.19 -2.17
CA LYS A 15 -16.41 1.07 -1.98
C LYS A 15 -15.64 2.28 -2.50
N ASN A 16 -14.31 2.26 -2.41
CA ASN A 16 -13.44 3.38 -2.72
C ASN A 16 -12.43 3.00 -3.82
N PRO A 17 -12.63 3.48 -5.06
CA PRO A 17 -11.71 3.19 -6.17
C PRO A 17 -10.32 3.82 -5.95
N HIS A 18 -10.20 4.87 -5.14
CA HIS A 18 -8.90 5.43 -4.77
C HIS A 18 -8.12 4.44 -3.90
N PHE A 19 -8.77 3.85 -2.89
CA PHE A 19 -8.15 2.83 -2.05
C PHE A 19 -7.66 1.64 -2.88
N ASN A 20 -8.45 1.19 -3.86
CA ASN A 20 -8.03 0.10 -4.73
C ASN A 20 -6.77 0.45 -5.52
N LYS A 21 -6.68 1.65 -6.11
CA LYS A 21 -5.47 2.10 -6.82
C LYS A 21 -4.23 2.16 -5.93
N ILE A 22 -4.37 2.71 -4.73
CA ILE A 22 -3.27 2.84 -3.75
C ILE A 22 -2.79 1.46 -3.31
N PHE A 23 -3.72 0.53 -3.09
CA PHE A 23 -3.39 -0.85 -2.75
C PHE A 23 -2.69 -1.57 -3.90
N GLU A 24 -3.16 -1.41 -5.14
CA GLU A 24 -2.51 -1.96 -6.33
C GLU A 24 -1.10 -1.38 -6.53
N GLU A 25 -0.93 -0.06 -6.35
CA GLU A 25 0.36 0.60 -6.44
C GLU A 25 1.32 0.11 -5.34
N HIS A 26 0.85 -0.09 -4.11
CA HIS A 26 1.66 -0.68 -3.04
C HIS A 26 2.15 -2.09 -3.38
N ASN A 27 1.29 -2.94 -3.98
CA ASN A 27 1.69 -4.28 -4.41
C ASN A 27 2.67 -4.24 -5.57
N ALA A 28 2.45 -3.36 -6.55
CA ALA A 28 3.36 -3.19 -7.68
C ALA A 28 4.75 -2.70 -7.22
N LEU A 29 4.80 -1.77 -6.26
CA LEU A 29 6.06 -1.32 -5.66
C LEU A 29 6.76 -2.44 -4.88
N ASP A 30 6.01 -3.29 -4.17
CA ASP A 30 6.59 -4.42 -3.45
C ASP A 30 7.24 -5.43 -4.40
N ASP A 31 6.56 -5.76 -5.50
CA ASP A 31 7.08 -6.63 -6.55
C ASP A 31 8.30 -6.02 -7.26
N GLU A 32 8.24 -4.70 -7.57
CA GLU A 32 9.37 -3.98 -8.16
C GLU A 32 10.58 -3.96 -7.21
N ILE A 33 10.37 -3.70 -5.92
CA ILE A 33 11.44 -3.75 -4.90
C ILE A 33 12.04 -5.15 -4.84
N SER A 34 11.21 -6.19 -4.73
CA SER A 34 11.67 -7.60 -4.67
C SER A 34 12.47 -7.99 -5.91
N THR A 35 12.03 -7.54 -7.09
CA THR A 35 12.73 -7.77 -8.35
C THR A 35 14.07 -7.03 -8.36
N LEU A 36 14.10 -5.75 -7.99
CA LEU A 36 15.33 -4.96 -7.95
C LEU A 36 16.35 -5.52 -6.93
N GLU A 37 15.89 -5.94 -5.75
CA GLU A 37 16.72 -6.58 -4.73
C GLU A 37 17.29 -7.91 -5.25
N THR A 38 16.51 -8.70 -5.98
CA THR A 38 16.97 -9.95 -6.61
C THR A 38 18.04 -9.70 -7.67
N HIS A 39 17.84 -8.68 -8.51
CA HIS A 39 18.76 -8.32 -9.58
C HIS A 39 19.98 -7.49 -9.11
N ASN A 40 20.13 -7.23 -7.80
CA ASN A 40 21.13 -6.31 -7.23
C ASN A 40 21.13 -4.95 -7.95
N ALA A 41 19.95 -4.51 -8.38
CA ALA A 41 19.77 -3.28 -9.13
C ALA A 41 19.67 -2.11 -8.16
N ASP A 42 20.54 -1.12 -8.39
CA ASP A 42 20.51 0.27 -7.89
C ASP A 42 19.82 0.50 -6.52
N ASP A 43 20.63 0.52 -5.46
CA ASP A 43 20.20 0.71 -4.07
C ASP A 43 19.47 2.05 -3.83
N LEU A 44 19.80 3.08 -4.62
CA LEU A 44 19.12 4.39 -4.55
C LEU A 44 17.68 4.30 -5.06
N LYS A 45 17.46 3.53 -6.14
CA LYS A 45 16.11 3.26 -6.65
C LYS A 45 15.30 2.48 -5.63
N VAL A 46 15.85 1.39 -5.08
CA VAL A 46 15.20 0.59 -4.03
C VAL A 46 14.85 1.44 -2.80
N SER A 47 15.77 2.29 -2.34
CA SER A 47 15.53 3.21 -1.22
C SER A 47 14.39 4.19 -1.48
N THR A 48 14.27 4.69 -2.72
CA THR A 48 13.17 5.58 -3.13
C THR A 48 11.83 4.84 -3.17
N LEU A 49 11.82 3.61 -3.68
CA LEU A 49 10.60 2.78 -3.73
C LEU A 49 10.15 2.35 -2.35
N LYS A 50 11.08 2.00 -1.44
CA LYS A 50 10.79 1.71 -0.03
C LYS A 50 10.12 2.90 0.67
N LYS A 51 10.58 4.12 0.40
CA LYS A 51 9.93 5.35 0.90
C LYS A 51 8.51 5.49 0.35
N LYS A 52 8.32 5.33 -0.96
CA LYS A 52 6.97 5.38 -1.57
C LYS A 52 6.04 4.32 -1.00
N LYS A 53 6.52 3.09 -0.82
CA LYS A 53 5.77 1.99 -0.21
C LYS A 53 5.33 2.33 1.22
N LEU A 54 6.20 2.98 2.01
CA LEU A 54 5.84 3.46 3.33
C LEU A 54 4.72 4.51 3.27
N HIS A 55 4.84 5.51 2.37
CA HIS A 55 3.80 6.51 2.17
C HIS A 55 2.44 5.91 1.79
N LEU A 56 2.41 4.96 0.85
CA LEU A 56 1.17 4.29 0.46
C LEU A 56 0.59 3.48 1.62
N LYS A 57 1.43 2.85 2.43
CA LYS A 57 0.98 2.14 3.63
C LYS A 57 0.35 3.09 4.65
N ASP A 58 0.94 4.28 4.87
CA ASP A 58 0.36 5.32 5.72
C ASP A 58 -0.99 5.80 5.18
N GLU A 59 -1.11 5.98 3.86
CA GLU A 59 -2.36 6.39 3.21
C GLU A 59 -3.46 5.31 3.32
N ILE A 60 -3.09 4.04 3.11
CA ILE A 60 -3.95 2.88 3.36
C ILE A 60 -4.44 2.86 4.81
N PHE A 61 -3.53 3.08 5.76
CA PHE A 61 -3.87 3.10 7.17
C PHE A 61 -4.80 4.27 7.52
N HIS A 62 -4.53 5.46 6.99
CA HIS A 62 -5.38 6.64 7.17
C HIS A 62 -6.81 6.37 6.71
N MET A 63 -6.98 5.87 5.47
CA MET A 63 -8.31 5.53 4.94
C MET A 63 -9.03 4.46 5.77
N ILE A 64 -8.30 3.46 6.28
CA ILE A 64 -8.90 2.46 7.19
C ILE A 64 -9.38 3.12 8.48
N GLN A 65 -8.59 4.04 9.06
CA GLN A 65 -9.01 4.77 10.27
C GLN A 65 -10.22 5.66 9.99
N GLU A 66 -10.25 6.38 8.87
CA GLU A 66 -11.39 7.22 8.46
C GLU A 66 -12.67 6.38 8.26
N TYR A 67 -12.55 5.22 7.61
CA TYR A 67 -13.66 4.29 7.44
C TYR A 67 -14.18 3.77 8.77
N ARG A 68 -13.29 3.41 9.69
CA ARG A 68 -13.66 2.96 11.05
C ARG A 68 -14.27 4.09 11.88
N ALA A 69 -13.86 5.33 11.65
CA ALA A 69 -14.44 6.52 12.25
C ALA A 69 -15.78 6.94 11.61
N GLY A 70 -16.19 6.29 10.51
CA GLY A 70 -17.42 6.61 9.79
C GLY A 70 -17.36 7.90 8.98
N LEU A 71 -16.16 8.36 8.63
CA LEU A 71 -15.95 9.58 7.84
C LEU A 71 -16.09 9.34 6.32
N ILE A 72 -15.91 8.09 5.87
CA ILE A 72 -15.96 7.66 4.46
C ILE A 72 -16.67 6.31 4.29
#